data_AF-A0A7X7KZK4-F1
#
_entry.id   AF-A0A7X7KZK4-F1
#
_cell.length_a   1.000
_cell.length_b   1.000
_cell.length_c   1.000
_cell.angle_alpha   90.00
_cell.angle_beta   90.00
_cell.angle_gamma   90.00
#
_symmetry.space_group_name_H-M   'P 1'
#
loop_
_entity.id
_entity.type
_entity.pdbx_description
1 polymer ?
#
loop_
_entity_poly.entity_id
_entity_poly.type
_entity_poly.pdbx_seq_one_letter_code
_entity_poly.pdbx_strand_id
1 'polypeptide(L)'
;LRGDTYILTVDPATARDFDDALSLTRDARGRRVLGVHIADVSHFVRPGSPLDREAAERTTSVYLVDKVIPMLPEQLSNGVCSLRPDEDRLCFSAFLTFDEAGRPVGRRFAKTRIRSRLRLTYEEALAVIEERPAGDRAVPPEAVGLLRETHRLAQQLRAIRMRDGALDLEVPECEILLDAEARMTGVALRPNDVSHQMIEECMVAANEAVSTELKARGIPILSRLHEPPDPLKLDELAAALAQLGFQPGDLSDPRNLRRFLGATVDHPLHDQAHTLVLRSMKRAVYSAEKTGHFGLAKHYYSHFTSPIRRYPDLVLHRQLADHLAGAAARRGGIDPAYLKRTATTCSEREQRADDAARALIEIKKYRFLQQQLDERKPVTYEAVISRVTNYGLFVDVTALQLGGLVRITSISDSFVRYDAASESLQAEGRRYQLGGKVKVFVVRVDFTQRHVDFSLVREPGRGQDRRTEGKRQARGDSSARAANAAREARPSDQAPSGGRSSRGNRQTPARPQASGQARKGGQSSS
;
A
#
# COMPACT_ATOMS: atom_id res chain seq x y z
N LEU A 1 10.65 6.68 35.28
CA LEU A 1 11.75 6.10 34.47
C LEU A 1 12.78 7.19 34.13
N ARG A 2 13.00 8.17 35.03
CA ARG A 2 13.93 9.27 34.74
C ARG A 2 15.31 8.79 35.17
N GLY A 3 16.29 8.81 34.27
CA GLY A 3 17.65 8.34 34.56
C GLY A 3 17.86 6.85 34.27
N ASP A 4 16.98 5.98 34.78
CA ASP A 4 17.20 4.52 34.85
C ASP A 4 17.03 3.74 33.53
N THR A 5 16.51 4.37 32.47
CA THR A 5 16.17 3.67 31.22
C THR A 5 16.41 4.59 30.03
N TYR A 6 17.08 4.09 29.01
CA TYR A 6 17.24 4.78 27.73
C TYR A 6 15.93 4.68 26.95
N ILE A 7 15.37 5.83 26.54
CA ILE A 7 14.09 5.96 25.84
C ILE A 7 14.32 6.88 24.65
N LEU A 8 13.77 6.55 23.48
CA LEU A 8 13.84 7.37 22.27
C LEU A 8 12.51 7.42 21.52
N THR A 9 12.37 8.37 20.59
CA THR A 9 11.27 8.42 19.60
C THR A 9 11.84 8.25 18.19
N VAL A 10 11.03 7.71 17.28
CA VAL A 10 11.34 7.59 15.84
C VAL A 10 10.12 8.05 15.07
N ASP A 11 10.24 9.17 14.36
CA ASP A 11 9.11 9.89 13.76
C ASP A 11 9.48 10.42 12.35
N PRO A 12 8.52 10.77 11.49
CA PRO A 12 8.84 11.48 10.25
C PRO A 12 9.63 12.78 10.53
N ALA A 13 10.55 13.14 9.64
CA ALA A 13 11.40 14.33 9.81
C ALA A 13 10.59 15.62 10.09
N THR A 14 9.39 15.73 9.49
CA THR A 14 8.45 16.86 9.57
C THR A 14 7.54 16.86 10.81
N ALA A 15 7.46 15.76 11.56
CA ALA A 15 6.55 15.62 12.71
C ALA A 15 6.92 16.53 13.89
N ARG A 16 5.92 16.93 14.67
CA ARG A 16 6.07 17.79 15.88
C ARG A 16 5.31 17.25 17.10
N ASP A 17 4.33 16.40 16.84
CA ASP A 17 3.40 15.72 17.73
C ASP A 17 3.84 14.26 17.97
N PHE A 18 4.90 14.06 18.76
CA PHE A 18 5.43 12.72 19.06
C PHE A 18 4.51 12.04 20.09
N ASP A 19 3.65 11.13 19.63
CA ASP A 19 2.69 10.38 20.45
C ASP A 19 3.38 9.29 21.31
N ASP A 20 4.41 8.64 20.76
CA ASP A 20 5.01 7.43 21.30
C ASP A 20 6.54 7.48 21.44
N ALA A 21 7.05 6.66 22.36
CA ALA A 21 8.47 6.48 22.62
C ALA A 21 8.75 5.03 23.05
N LEU A 22 9.93 4.53 22.72
CA LEU A 22 10.33 3.14 22.95
C LEU A 22 11.50 3.01 23.92
N SER A 23 11.46 1.96 24.74
CA SER A 23 12.62 1.39 25.42
C SER A 23 12.62 -0.13 25.31
N LEU A 24 13.80 -0.74 25.41
CA LEU A 24 13.96 -2.18 25.47
C LEU A 24 14.96 -2.54 26.56
N THR A 25 14.52 -3.32 27.55
CA THR A 25 15.37 -3.79 28.66
C THR A 25 15.29 -5.31 28.78
N ARG A 26 15.96 -5.89 29.78
CA ARG A 26 15.85 -7.31 30.12
C ARG A 26 15.41 -7.48 31.57
N ASP A 27 14.56 -8.47 31.83
CA ASP A 27 14.15 -8.83 33.19
C ASP A 27 15.21 -9.67 33.91
N ALA A 28 14.94 -10.01 35.18
CA ALA A 28 15.84 -10.84 36.00
C ALA A 28 16.05 -12.27 35.47
N ARG A 29 15.33 -12.70 34.43
CA ARG A 29 15.50 -13.97 33.72
C ARG A 29 16.13 -13.78 32.32
N GLY A 30 16.65 -12.58 32.02
CA GLY A 30 17.25 -12.23 30.73
C GLY A 30 16.26 -11.98 29.59
N ARG A 31 14.94 -12.09 29.86
CA ARG A 31 13.88 -11.95 28.85
C ARG A 31 13.70 -10.50 28.44
N ARG A 32 13.44 -10.24 27.17
CA ARG A 32 13.27 -8.88 26.64
C ARG A 32 11.98 -8.25 27.18
N VAL A 33 12.06 -6.99 27.59
CA VAL A 33 10.93 -6.18 28.06
C VAL A 33 10.86 -4.91 27.22
N LEU A 34 9.91 -4.88 26.29
CA LEU A 34 9.59 -3.71 25.48
C LEU A 34 8.76 -2.74 26.31
N GLY A 35 9.24 -1.52 26.50
CA GLY A 35 8.47 -0.40 27.01
C GLY A 35 7.94 0.44 25.84
N VAL A 36 6.63 0.46 25.65
CA VAL A 36 5.95 1.39 24.76
C VAL A 36 5.32 2.49 25.62
N HIS A 37 5.79 3.72 25.45
CA HIS A 37 5.42 4.88 26.26
C HIS A 37 4.61 5.86 25.41
N ILE A 38 3.33 6.05 25.73
CA ILE A 38 2.40 6.88 24.96
C ILE A 38 2.03 8.12 25.78
N ALA A 39 1.99 9.30 25.16
CA ALA A 39 1.59 10.57 25.79
C ALA A 39 0.27 10.45 26.59
N ASP A 40 0.26 10.87 27.87
CA ASP A 40 -0.92 10.84 28.73
C ASP A 40 -1.84 12.05 28.46
N VAL A 41 -2.41 12.09 27.26
CA VAL A 41 -3.36 13.14 26.84
C VAL A 41 -4.58 13.18 27.77
N SER A 42 -4.99 12.03 28.33
CA SER A 42 -6.07 11.93 29.32
C SER A 42 -5.84 12.77 30.59
N HIS A 43 -4.58 13.05 30.92
CA HIS A 43 -4.22 13.91 32.05
C HIS A 43 -4.66 15.36 31.83
N PHE A 44 -4.57 15.85 30.58
CA PHE A 44 -4.85 17.22 30.19
C PHE A 44 -6.29 17.39 29.68
N VAL A 45 -6.78 16.42 28.89
CA VAL A 45 -8.11 16.46 28.25
C VAL A 45 -9.11 15.63 29.08
N ARG A 46 -9.72 16.27 30.07
CA ARG A 46 -10.67 15.64 31.02
C ARG A 46 -12.08 15.52 30.43
N PRO A 47 -12.83 14.44 30.71
CA PRO A 47 -14.21 14.26 30.24
C PRO A 47 -15.10 15.48 30.51
N GLY A 48 -15.91 15.89 29.53
CA GLY A 48 -16.85 17.02 29.61
C GLY A 48 -16.23 18.42 29.52
N SER A 49 -14.89 18.54 29.60
CA SER A 49 -14.20 19.81 29.42
C SER A 49 -14.41 20.39 28.00
N PRO A 50 -14.18 21.69 27.77
CA PRO A 50 -14.22 22.27 26.42
C PRO A 50 -13.26 21.57 25.45
N LEU A 51 -12.06 21.22 25.90
CA LEU A 51 -11.07 20.46 25.13
C LEU A 51 -11.57 19.07 24.75
N ASP A 52 -12.26 18.38 25.66
CA ASP A 52 -12.84 17.07 25.39
C ASP A 52 -13.99 17.14 24.39
N ARG A 53 -14.85 18.16 24.49
CA ARG A 53 -15.93 18.37 23.53
C ARG A 53 -15.40 18.68 22.14
N GLU A 54 -14.40 19.55 22.01
CA GLU A 54 -13.74 19.84 20.73
C GLU A 54 -13.03 18.58 20.16
N ALA A 55 -12.31 17.83 20.99
CA ALA A 55 -11.64 16.60 20.56
C ALA A 55 -12.65 15.52 20.13
N ALA A 56 -13.77 15.40 20.84
CA ALA A 56 -14.89 14.54 20.49
C ALA A 56 -15.61 15.02 19.23
N GLU A 57 -15.62 16.31 18.93
CA GLU A 57 -16.20 16.91 17.72
C GLU A 57 -15.27 16.81 16.50
N ARG A 58 -13.95 16.82 16.67
CA ARG A 58 -12.99 16.58 15.59
C ARG A 58 -12.77 15.09 15.32
N THR A 59 -12.80 14.26 16.36
CA THR A 59 -12.46 12.81 16.36
C THR A 59 -11.01 12.49 16.02
N THR A 60 -10.45 13.11 14.99
CA THR A 60 -9.12 12.81 14.45
C THR A 60 -8.46 14.08 13.94
N SER A 61 -7.13 14.12 13.96
CA SER A 61 -6.40 15.10 13.15
C SER A 61 -6.58 14.76 11.66
N VAL A 62 -6.73 15.79 10.83
CA VAL A 62 -6.82 15.65 9.36
C VAL A 62 -5.51 16.14 8.76
N TYR A 63 -4.78 15.24 8.09
CA TYR A 63 -3.51 15.55 7.42
C TYR A 63 -3.79 15.76 5.92
N LEU A 64 -3.75 17.02 5.49
CA LEU A 64 -3.82 17.42 4.09
C LEU A 64 -2.41 17.68 3.56
N VAL A 65 -2.29 17.90 2.24
CA VAL A 65 -1.00 18.06 1.54
C VAL A 65 -0.15 19.21 2.09
N ASP A 66 -0.76 20.36 2.38
CA ASP A 66 -0.09 21.60 2.81
C ASP A 66 -0.52 22.04 4.23
N LYS A 67 -1.35 21.25 4.91
CA LYS A 67 -1.99 21.67 6.17
C LYS A 67 -2.39 20.48 7.04
N VAL A 68 -2.17 20.61 8.35
CA VAL A 68 -2.79 19.74 9.36
C VAL A 68 -3.94 20.50 10.02
N ILE A 69 -5.09 19.85 10.20
CA ILE A 69 -6.18 20.31 11.06
C ILE A 69 -6.16 19.40 12.29
N PRO A 70 -5.50 19.80 13.39
CA PRO A 70 -5.26 18.90 14.51
C PRO A 70 -6.53 18.67 15.34
N MET A 71 -6.65 17.49 15.95
CA MET A 71 -7.73 17.17 16.89
C MET A 71 -7.67 18.04 18.16
N LEU A 72 -6.45 18.39 18.60
CA LEU A 72 -6.17 19.17 19.79
C LEU A 72 -5.47 20.49 19.43
N PRO A 73 -5.54 21.54 20.28
CA PRO A 73 -4.74 22.75 20.10
C PRO A 73 -3.24 22.44 20.08
N GLU A 74 -2.49 23.17 19.24
CA GLU A 74 -1.05 22.94 19.03
C GLU A 74 -0.20 23.06 20.31
N GLN A 75 -0.65 23.89 21.26
CA GLN A 75 -0.01 24.04 22.57
C GLN A 75 -0.04 22.73 23.39
N LEU A 76 -1.05 21.88 23.16
CA LEU A 76 -1.12 20.52 23.72
C LEU A 76 -0.39 19.53 22.82
N SER A 77 -0.76 19.44 21.54
CA SER A 77 -0.25 18.39 20.63
C SER A 77 1.26 18.47 20.45
N ASN A 78 1.79 19.66 20.16
CA ASN A 78 3.20 19.90 19.83
C ASN A 78 4.01 20.30 21.08
N GLY A 79 3.32 20.64 22.18
CA GLY A 79 3.89 21.13 23.43
C GLY A 79 3.94 20.06 24.52
N VAL A 80 2.97 20.10 25.45
CA VAL A 80 3.01 19.32 26.70
C VAL A 80 2.69 17.84 26.54
N CYS A 81 2.02 17.43 25.45
CA CYS A 81 1.78 16.01 25.15
C CYS A 81 2.93 15.40 24.34
N SER A 82 3.48 16.12 23.35
CA SER A 82 4.60 15.65 22.51
C SER A 82 5.79 15.18 23.34
N LEU A 83 6.29 13.98 23.06
CA LEU A 83 7.38 13.30 23.77
C LEU A 83 8.78 13.82 23.41
N ARG A 84 8.94 15.15 23.43
CA ARG A 84 10.15 15.89 23.05
C ARG A 84 11.39 15.42 23.81
N PRO A 85 12.58 15.41 23.17
CA PRO A 85 13.83 14.99 23.81
C PRO A 85 14.22 15.92 24.97
N ASP A 86 14.88 15.34 25.96
CA ASP A 86 15.40 15.93 27.21
C ASP A 86 14.39 16.65 28.12
N GLU A 87 13.12 16.72 27.72
CA GLU A 87 12.02 17.20 28.54
C GLU A 87 11.32 16.05 29.28
N ASP A 88 10.83 16.35 30.49
CA ASP A 88 10.01 15.38 31.22
C ASP A 88 8.56 15.38 30.71
N ARG A 89 8.00 14.17 30.51
CA ARG A 89 6.64 13.98 30.00
C ARG A 89 5.85 12.93 30.79
N LEU A 90 4.53 13.10 30.81
CA LEU A 90 3.58 12.17 31.40
C LEU A 90 3.12 11.18 30.33
N CYS A 91 3.18 9.90 30.65
CA CYS A 91 2.82 8.83 29.72
C CYS A 91 1.94 7.78 30.39
N PHE A 92 1.15 7.07 29.60
CA PHE A 92 0.90 5.66 29.89
C PHE A 92 2.04 4.83 29.33
N SER A 93 2.37 3.72 29.99
CA SER A 93 3.38 2.79 29.48
C SER A 93 2.90 1.36 29.56
N ALA A 94 2.98 0.67 28.42
CA ALA A 94 2.84 -0.77 28.31
C ALA A 94 4.24 -1.39 28.36
N PHE A 95 4.49 -2.23 29.36
CA PHE A 95 5.71 -3.02 29.48
C PHE A 95 5.37 -4.46 29.10
N LEU A 96 5.88 -4.93 27.96
CA LEU A 96 5.57 -6.23 27.39
C LEU A 96 6.81 -7.12 27.47
N THR A 97 6.69 -8.26 28.15
CA THR A 97 7.78 -9.23 28.32
C THR A 97 7.63 -10.34 27.28
N PHE A 98 8.71 -10.63 26.56
CA PHE A 98 8.74 -11.64 25.50
C PHE A 98 9.74 -12.75 25.81
N ASP A 99 9.42 -13.98 25.41
CA ASP A 99 10.40 -15.07 25.39
C ASP A 99 11.43 -14.91 24.25
N GLU A 100 12.33 -15.89 24.11
CA GLU A 100 13.36 -15.89 23.06
C GLU A 100 12.77 -15.99 21.65
N ALA A 101 11.63 -16.66 21.51
CA ALA A 101 10.89 -16.80 20.26
C ALA A 101 10.05 -15.56 19.90
N GLY A 102 9.98 -14.55 20.78
CA GLY A 102 9.20 -13.33 20.57
C GLY A 102 7.72 -13.46 20.96
N ARG A 103 7.32 -14.50 21.71
CA ARG A 103 5.94 -14.65 22.19
C ARG A 103 5.71 -13.83 23.46
N PRO A 104 4.57 -13.15 23.63
CA PRO A 104 4.28 -12.39 24.84
C PRO A 104 4.03 -13.33 26.03
N VAL A 105 4.84 -13.19 27.08
CA VAL A 105 4.78 -13.99 28.32
C VAL A 105 4.47 -13.15 29.57
N GLY A 106 4.33 -11.83 29.43
CA GLY A 106 3.94 -10.95 30.51
C GLY A 106 3.58 -9.56 29.99
N ARG A 107 2.71 -8.85 30.72
CA ARG A 107 2.38 -7.44 30.45
C ARG A 107 2.13 -6.70 31.76
N ARG A 108 2.54 -5.44 31.82
CA ARG A 108 2.26 -4.52 32.93
C ARG A 108 1.99 -3.13 32.38
N PHE A 109 0.96 -2.48 32.90
CA PHE A 109 0.61 -1.11 32.53
C PHE A 109 0.83 -0.17 33.72
N ALA A 110 1.24 1.06 33.46
CA ALA A 110 1.38 2.10 34.48
C ALA A 110 1.23 3.49 33.86
N LYS A 111 0.73 4.46 34.64
CA LYS A 111 1.08 5.88 34.39
C LYS A 111 2.54 6.08 34.79
N THR A 112 3.33 6.71 33.93
CA THR A 112 4.76 6.92 34.13
C THR A 112 5.14 8.36 33.84
N ARG A 113 6.37 8.68 34.24
CA ARG A 113 7.05 9.93 33.91
C ARG A 113 8.37 9.57 33.27
N ILE A 114 8.52 9.94 31.99
CA ILE A 114 9.67 9.64 31.16
C ILE A 114 10.45 10.93 30.84
N ARG A 115 11.63 10.75 30.27
CA ARG A 115 12.38 11.78 29.55
C ARG A 115 13.00 11.09 28.34
N SER A 116 12.55 11.43 27.14
CA SER A 116 13.17 10.90 25.91
C SER A 116 14.60 11.42 25.84
N ARG A 117 15.57 10.55 25.51
CA ARG A 117 16.99 10.91 25.39
C ARG A 117 17.37 11.30 23.96
N LEU A 118 16.56 10.91 22.98
CA LEU A 118 16.88 11.07 21.58
C LEU A 118 15.58 11.06 20.76
N ARG A 119 15.46 12.01 19.83
CA ARG A 119 14.53 11.94 18.72
C ARG A 119 15.33 11.60 17.46
N LEU A 120 14.88 10.57 16.76
CA LEU A 120 15.38 10.14 15.47
C LEU A 120 14.30 10.28 14.40
N THR A 121 14.74 10.36 13.14
CA THR A 121 13.88 10.12 11.99
C THR A 121 13.89 8.65 11.57
N TYR A 122 12.92 8.24 10.75
CA TYR A 122 12.92 6.89 10.16
C TYR A 122 14.19 6.65 9.34
N GLU A 123 14.67 7.64 8.60
CA GLU A 123 15.91 7.54 7.80
C GLU A 123 17.16 7.38 8.68
N GLU A 124 17.25 8.11 9.80
CA GLU A 124 18.32 7.94 10.78
C GLU A 124 18.26 6.54 11.44
N ALA A 125 17.05 6.06 11.78
CA ALA A 125 16.86 4.75 12.38
C ALA A 125 17.18 3.60 11.39
N LEU A 126 16.77 3.74 10.12
CA LEU A 126 17.08 2.81 9.03
C LEU A 126 18.60 2.69 8.84
N ALA A 127 19.32 3.82 8.77
CA ALA A 127 20.78 3.80 8.63
C ALA A 127 21.46 3.03 9.78
N VAL A 128 21.00 3.20 11.02
CA VAL A 128 21.52 2.48 12.19
C VAL A 128 21.23 0.97 12.15
N ILE A 129 20.05 0.59 11.66
CA ILE A 129 19.62 -0.82 11.48
C ILE A 129 20.42 -1.49 10.36
N GLU A 130 20.60 -0.83 9.21
CA GLU A 130 21.35 -1.34 8.04
C GLU A 130 22.88 -1.21 8.17
N GLU A 131 23.38 -0.73 9.31
CA GLU A 131 24.81 -0.48 9.58
C GLU A 131 25.47 0.52 8.61
N ARG A 132 24.69 1.46 8.07
CA ARG A 132 25.13 2.53 7.17
C ARG A 132 25.45 3.82 7.95
N PRO A 133 26.24 4.76 7.39
CA PRO A 133 26.46 6.07 7.99
C PRO A 133 25.13 6.85 8.14
N ALA A 134 24.77 7.22 9.36
CA ALA A 134 23.55 7.98 9.67
C ALA A 134 23.73 9.50 9.40
N GLY A 135 24.22 9.84 8.21
CA GLY A 135 24.67 11.20 7.88
C GLY A 135 25.79 11.70 8.80
N ASP A 136 25.84 13.02 9.00
CA ASP A 136 26.85 13.67 9.84
C ASP A 136 26.58 13.54 11.36
N ARG A 137 25.41 13.01 11.75
CA ARG A 137 24.96 12.97 13.15
C ARG A 137 25.36 11.66 13.82
N ALA A 138 26.30 11.73 14.75
CA ALA A 138 26.66 10.58 15.58
C ALA A 138 25.47 10.11 16.45
N VAL A 139 25.04 8.86 16.27
CA VAL A 139 24.02 8.20 17.10
C VAL A 139 24.69 7.53 18.31
N PRO A 140 24.24 7.77 19.56
CA PRO A 140 24.84 7.16 20.75
C PRO A 140 24.81 5.63 20.75
N PRO A 141 25.84 4.93 21.28
CA PRO A 141 25.89 3.46 21.32
C PRO A 141 24.67 2.80 21.97
N GLU A 142 24.09 3.43 23.00
CA GLU A 142 22.87 2.96 23.68
C GLU A 142 21.65 2.99 22.76
N ALA A 143 21.53 4.03 21.91
CA ALA A 143 20.48 4.11 20.91
C ALA A 143 20.69 3.08 19.79
N VAL A 144 21.94 2.86 19.35
CA VAL A 144 22.28 1.80 18.38
C VAL A 144 21.89 0.42 18.90
N GLY A 145 22.24 0.09 20.14
CA GLY A 145 21.88 -1.17 20.79
C GLY A 145 20.36 -1.34 20.93
N LEU A 146 19.66 -0.30 21.38
CA LEU A 146 18.19 -0.29 21.52
C LEU A 146 17.50 -0.53 20.18
N LEU A 147 17.86 0.21 19.13
CA LEU A 147 17.25 0.10 17.81
C LEU A 147 17.47 -1.30 17.20
N ARG A 148 18.70 -1.82 17.23
CA ARG A 148 19.00 -3.14 16.64
C ARG A 148 18.30 -4.28 17.37
N GLU A 149 18.26 -4.28 18.69
CA GLU A 149 17.52 -5.29 19.47
C GLU A 149 15.99 -5.15 19.33
N THR A 150 15.48 -3.92 19.18
CA THR A 150 14.05 -3.65 18.94
C THR A 150 13.63 -4.09 17.54
N HIS A 151 14.43 -3.81 16.51
CA HIS A 151 14.23 -4.31 15.15
C HIS A 151 14.22 -5.85 15.12
N ARG A 152 15.18 -6.52 15.79
CA ARG A 152 15.20 -7.99 15.92
C ARG A 152 13.92 -8.54 16.57
N LEU A 153 13.42 -7.88 17.62
CA LEU A 153 12.15 -8.25 18.25
C LEU A 153 10.96 -8.02 17.29
N ALA A 154 10.89 -6.86 16.63
CA ALA A 154 9.83 -6.53 15.68
C ALA A 154 9.75 -7.53 14.52
N GLN A 155 10.88 -7.95 13.95
CA GLN A 155 10.90 -8.97 12.89
C GLN A 155 10.40 -10.35 13.38
N GLN A 156 10.65 -10.72 14.64
CA GLN A 156 10.04 -11.91 15.24
C GLN A 156 8.53 -11.74 15.44
N LEU A 157 8.07 -10.57 15.89
CA LEU A 157 6.64 -10.25 16.01
C LEU A 157 5.93 -10.31 14.64
N ARG A 158 6.55 -9.76 13.59
CA ARG A 158 6.05 -9.82 12.21
C ARG A 158 5.95 -11.25 11.72
N ALA A 159 6.99 -12.07 11.89
CA ALA A 159 6.97 -13.47 11.50
C ALA A 159 5.87 -14.27 12.21
N ILE A 160 5.61 -14.00 13.50
CA ILE A 160 4.49 -14.56 14.24
C ILE A 160 3.15 -14.08 13.67
N ARG A 161 2.98 -12.75 13.49
CA ARG A 161 1.76 -12.11 12.97
C ARG A 161 1.36 -12.65 11.59
N MET A 162 2.32 -12.85 10.69
CA MET A 162 2.09 -13.40 9.34
C MET A 162 1.77 -14.89 9.36
N ARG A 163 2.46 -15.69 10.20
CA ARG A 163 2.15 -17.12 10.40
C ARG A 163 0.72 -17.30 10.93
N ASP A 164 0.35 -16.50 11.92
CA ASP A 164 -0.94 -16.58 12.60
C ASP A 164 -2.10 -16.04 11.73
N GLY A 165 -1.79 -15.35 10.63
CA GLY A 165 -2.69 -15.16 9.49
C GLY A 165 -2.95 -13.73 9.05
N ALA A 166 -2.14 -12.77 9.49
CA ALA A 166 -2.22 -11.41 8.97
C ALA A 166 -2.00 -11.37 7.45
N LEU A 167 -2.50 -10.31 6.82
CA LEU A 167 -2.31 -10.05 5.40
C LEU A 167 -1.18 -9.06 5.22
N ASP A 168 -0.16 -9.44 4.45
CA ASP A 168 0.86 -8.49 4.00
C ASP A 168 0.30 -7.75 2.77
N LEU A 169 -0.33 -6.61 3.03
CA LEU A 169 -1.02 -5.77 2.04
C LEU A 169 -0.40 -4.39 2.06
N GLU A 170 0.73 -4.27 1.40
CA GLU A 170 1.50 -3.06 1.31
C GLU A 170 1.46 -2.53 -0.13
N VAL A 171 0.71 -1.44 -0.32
CA VAL A 171 0.77 -0.63 -1.53
C VAL A 171 1.45 0.68 -1.15
N PRO A 172 2.45 1.17 -1.92
CA PRO A 172 3.10 2.44 -1.62
C PRO A 172 2.08 3.57 -1.49
N GLU A 173 2.41 4.64 -0.77
CA GLU A 173 1.58 5.86 -0.77
C GLU A 173 2.31 6.99 -1.50
N CYS A 174 1.57 7.84 -2.21
CA CYS A 174 2.15 9.05 -2.79
C CYS A 174 2.20 10.20 -1.78
N GLU A 175 3.36 10.85 -1.69
CA GLU A 175 3.53 12.18 -1.10
C GLU A 175 3.60 13.25 -2.20
N ILE A 176 2.94 14.37 -1.96
CA ILE A 176 3.02 15.55 -2.81
C ILE A 176 4.17 16.43 -2.32
N LEU A 177 5.14 16.72 -3.21
CA LEU A 177 6.25 17.61 -2.90
C LEU A 177 5.90 19.06 -3.26
N LEU A 178 6.13 19.97 -2.32
CA LEU A 178 5.92 21.41 -2.48
C LEU A 178 7.22 22.19 -2.22
N ASP A 179 7.34 23.38 -2.80
CA ASP A 179 8.36 24.36 -2.42
C ASP A 179 7.88 25.32 -1.30
N ALA A 180 8.73 26.28 -0.93
CA ALA A 180 8.45 27.28 0.09
C ALA A 180 7.28 28.21 -0.27
N GLU A 181 6.97 28.35 -1.56
CA GLU A 181 5.82 29.11 -2.09
C GLU A 181 4.56 28.23 -2.28
N ALA A 182 4.58 27.00 -1.75
CA ALA A 182 3.52 25.99 -1.86
C ALA A 182 3.16 25.57 -3.30
N ARG A 183 4.08 25.77 -4.26
CA ARG A 183 3.96 25.27 -5.64
C ARG A 183 4.40 23.80 -5.69
N MET A 184 3.83 23.04 -6.62
CA MET A 184 4.18 21.63 -6.77
C MET A 184 5.53 21.45 -7.45
N THR A 185 6.43 20.71 -6.79
CA THR A 185 7.75 20.36 -7.32
C THR A 185 7.83 18.91 -7.79
N GLY A 186 6.96 18.04 -7.26
CA GLY A 186 6.94 16.63 -7.62
C GLY A 186 5.89 15.79 -6.90
N VAL A 187 5.96 14.50 -7.17
CA VAL A 187 5.27 13.44 -6.41
C VAL A 187 6.32 12.39 -6.11
N ALA A 188 6.38 11.93 -4.86
CA ALA A 188 7.26 10.85 -4.41
C ALA A 188 6.43 9.67 -3.92
N LEU A 189 7.00 8.47 -3.93
CA LEU A 189 6.47 7.35 -3.15
C LEU A 189 7.06 7.46 -1.74
N ARG A 190 6.21 7.33 -0.72
CA ARG A 190 6.65 7.23 0.67
C ARG A 190 7.34 5.89 0.87
N PRO A 191 8.58 5.86 1.42
CA PRO A 191 9.19 4.62 1.83
C PRO A 191 8.41 4.03 3.01
N ASN A 192 8.32 2.71 3.06
CA ASN A 192 7.91 1.97 4.24
C ASN A 192 8.89 0.81 4.40
N ASP A 193 9.93 1.07 5.18
CA ASP A 193 11.09 0.20 5.33
C ASP A 193 11.11 -0.51 6.69
N VAL A 194 12.19 -1.23 6.98
CA VAL A 194 12.35 -1.99 8.23
C VAL A 194 12.35 -1.12 9.51
N SER A 195 12.56 0.20 9.42
CA SER A 195 12.44 1.12 10.55
C SER A 195 10.97 1.48 10.82
N HIS A 196 10.18 1.69 9.77
CA HIS A 196 8.74 1.91 9.85
C HIS A 196 8.03 0.65 10.39
N GLN A 197 8.34 -0.52 9.83
CA GLN A 197 7.84 -1.81 10.30
C GLN A 197 8.21 -2.10 11.77
N MET A 198 9.38 -1.65 12.23
CA MET A 198 9.80 -1.81 13.63
C MET A 198 8.87 -1.06 14.58
N ILE A 199 8.53 0.19 14.27
CA ILE A 199 7.60 0.99 15.07
C ILE A 199 6.18 0.41 14.97
N GLU A 200 5.74 0.02 13.77
CA GLU A 200 4.43 -0.60 13.52
C GLU A 200 4.20 -1.83 14.44
N GLU A 201 5.12 -2.79 14.46
CA GLU A 201 4.99 -4.01 15.28
C GLU A 201 4.98 -3.70 16.80
N CYS A 202 5.78 -2.72 17.24
CA CYS A 202 5.77 -2.27 18.64
C CYS A 202 4.42 -1.66 19.03
N MET A 203 3.83 -0.83 18.16
CA MET A 203 2.52 -0.22 18.39
C MET A 203 1.39 -1.25 18.32
N VAL A 204 1.45 -2.18 17.36
CA VAL A 204 0.50 -3.30 17.22
C VAL A 204 0.50 -4.18 18.46
N ALA A 205 1.67 -4.49 19.03
CA ALA A 205 1.80 -5.25 20.27
C ALA A 205 1.22 -4.49 21.49
N ALA A 206 1.45 -3.18 21.61
CA ALA A 206 0.87 -2.36 22.67
C ALA A 206 -0.66 -2.26 22.56
N ASN A 207 -1.19 -2.01 21.37
CA ASN A 207 -2.61 -1.96 21.04
C ASN A 207 -3.33 -3.27 21.45
N GLU A 208 -2.79 -4.42 21.04
CA GLU A 208 -3.33 -5.74 21.40
C GLU A 208 -3.26 -6.02 22.91
N ALA A 209 -2.13 -5.68 23.55
CA ALA A 209 -1.93 -5.95 24.97
C ALA A 209 -2.91 -5.15 25.84
N VAL A 210 -3.14 -3.86 25.55
CA VAL A 210 -4.13 -3.02 26.27
C VAL A 210 -5.54 -3.56 26.03
N SER A 211 -5.90 -3.83 24.78
CA SER A 211 -7.23 -4.37 24.41
C SER A 211 -7.54 -5.67 25.14
N THR A 212 -6.56 -6.59 25.17
CA THR A 212 -6.70 -7.90 25.82
C THR A 212 -6.75 -7.78 27.33
N GLU A 213 -6.03 -6.83 27.95
CA GLU A 213 -6.10 -6.60 29.39
C GLU A 213 -7.46 -6.05 29.84
N LEU A 214 -7.99 -5.06 29.13
CA LEU A 214 -9.29 -4.47 29.43
C LEU A 214 -10.41 -5.51 29.22
N LYS A 215 -10.39 -6.26 28.11
CA LYS A 215 -11.37 -7.33 27.85
C LYS A 215 -11.30 -8.48 28.86
N ALA A 216 -10.10 -8.91 29.27
CA ALA A 216 -9.93 -9.95 30.31
C ALA A 216 -10.52 -9.55 31.67
N ARG A 217 -10.72 -8.25 31.91
CA ARG A 217 -11.35 -7.70 33.12
C ARG A 217 -12.83 -7.34 32.95
N GLY A 218 -13.43 -7.72 31.82
CA GLY A 218 -14.83 -7.42 31.51
C GLY A 218 -15.10 -5.96 31.14
N ILE A 219 -14.06 -5.15 30.91
CA ILE A 219 -14.22 -3.75 30.53
C ILE A 219 -14.55 -3.68 29.02
N PRO A 220 -15.66 -3.05 28.60
CA PRO A 220 -15.94 -2.80 27.19
C PRO A 220 -14.85 -1.93 26.56
N ILE A 221 -14.49 -2.16 25.30
CA ILE A 221 -13.46 -1.40 24.58
C ILE A 221 -14.03 -0.87 23.27
N LEU A 222 -13.50 0.27 22.79
CA LEU A 222 -13.64 0.64 21.39
C LEU A 222 -12.68 -0.21 20.57
N SER A 223 -13.15 -1.35 20.04
CA SER A 223 -12.36 -2.20 19.16
C SER A 223 -12.16 -1.51 17.82
N ARG A 224 -10.95 -1.62 17.25
CA ARG A 224 -10.70 -1.39 15.84
C ARG A 224 -11.10 -2.68 15.12
N LEU A 225 -12.33 -2.72 14.62
CA LEU A 225 -12.92 -3.85 13.91
C LEU A 225 -12.49 -3.82 12.45
N HIS A 226 -12.02 -4.95 11.92
CA HIS A 226 -11.88 -5.18 10.49
C HIS A 226 -12.49 -6.54 10.17
N GLU A 227 -13.68 -6.52 9.58
CA GLU A 227 -14.40 -7.73 9.15
C GLU A 227 -13.77 -8.32 7.87
N PRO A 228 -13.93 -9.63 7.61
CA PRO A 228 -13.52 -10.21 6.33
C PRO A 228 -14.30 -9.58 5.15
N PRO A 229 -13.74 -9.62 3.93
CA PRO A 229 -14.42 -9.22 2.71
C PRO A 229 -15.77 -9.91 2.53
N ASP A 230 -16.71 -9.23 1.86
CA ASP A 230 -17.97 -9.87 1.47
C ASP A 230 -17.72 -10.88 0.33
N PRO A 231 -18.39 -12.05 0.30
CA PRO A 231 -18.16 -13.06 -0.74
C PRO A 231 -18.25 -12.53 -2.18
N LEU A 232 -19.26 -11.68 -2.46
CA LEU A 232 -19.42 -11.03 -3.77
C LEU A 232 -18.20 -10.17 -4.16
N LYS A 233 -17.54 -9.53 -3.19
CA LYS A 233 -16.32 -8.73 -3.42
C LYS A 233 -15.10 -9.61 -3.69
N LEU A 234 -15.09 -10.86 -3.18
CA LEU A 234 -14.06 -11.85 -3.49
C LEU A 234 -14.26 -12.43 -4.90
N ASP A 235 -15.51 -12.64 -5.33
CA ASP A 235 -15.82 -13.06 -6.71
C ASP A 235 -15.44 -11.97 -7.73
N GLU A 236 -15.81 -10.71 -7.46
CA GLU A 236 -15.38 -9.55 -8.25
C GLU A 236 -13.85 -9.43 -8.32
N LEU A 237 -13.17 -9.62 -7.19
CA LEU A 237 -11.70 -9.61 -7.11
C LEU A 237 -11.09 -10.75 -7.94
N ALA A 238 -11.60 -11.98 -7.83
CA ALA A 238 -11.10 -13.12 -8.58
C ALA A 238 -11.22 -12.90 -10.09
N ALA A 239 -12.35 -12.35 -10.54
CA ALA A 239 -12.56 -11.98 -11.95
C ALA A 239 -11.60 -10.87 -12.42
N ALA A 240 -11.38 -9.83 -11.60
CA ALA A 240 -10.46 -8.74 -11.93
C ALA A 240 -8.99 -9.21 -11.96
N LEU A 241 -8.59 -10.08 -11.03
CA LEU A 241 -7.26 -10.70 -11.02
C LEU A 241 -7.04 -11.63 -12.21
N ALA A 242 -8.07 -12.36 -12.65
CA ALA A 242 -8.01 -13.18 -13.87
C ALA A 242 -7.78 -12.34 -15.13
N GLN A 243 -8.37 -11.13 -15.22
CA GLN A 243 -8.09 -10.17 -16.30
C GLN A 243 -6.66 -9.61 -16.24
N LEU A 244 -6.03 -9.58 -15.07
CA LEU A 244 -4.60 -9.30 -14.91
C LEU A 244 -3.70 -10.53 -15.09
N GLY A 245 -4.25 -11.66 -15.58
CA GLY A 245 -3.50 -12.89 -15.87
C GLY A 245 -3.20 -13.76 -14.65
N PHE A 246 -3.72 -13.42 -13.47
CA PHE A 246 -3.49 -14.18 -12.24
C PHE A 246 -4.48 -15.33 -12.06
N GLN A 247 -4.04 -16.37 -11.35
CA GLN A 247 -4.88 -17.48 -10.90
C GLN A 247 -4.82 -17.60 -9.37
N PRO A 248 -5.55 -16.75 -8.62
CA PRO A 248 -5.46 -16.69 -7.16
C PRO A 248 -6.03 -17.93 -6.45
N GLY A 249 -6.84 -18.74 -7.14
CA GLY A 249 -7.62 -19.84 -6.56
C GLY A 249 -8.89 -19.33 -5.87
N ASP A 250 -9.45 -20.15 -4.98
CA ASP A 250 -10.62 -19.77 -4.18
C ASP A 250 -10.21 -18.77 -3.09
N LEU A 251 -10.53 -17.49 -3.31
CA LEU A 251 -10.20 -16.40 -2.40
C LEU A 251 -11.08 -16.33 -1.15
N SER A 252 -12.12 -17.17 -1.02
CA SER A 252 -12.86 -17.33 0.23
C SER A 252 -12.04 -18.01 1.33
N ASP A 253 -10.99 -18.76 0.96
CA ASP A 253 -9.99 -19.28 1.88
C ASP A 253 -8.86 -18.25 2.12
N PRO A 254 -8.70 -17.71 3.34
CA PRO A 254 -7.62 -16.76 3.67
C PRO A 254 -6.21 -17.32 3.48
N ARG A 255 -6.03 -18.64 3.34
CA ARG A 255 -4.74 -19.26 2.97
C ARG A 255 -4.40 -19.02 1.50
N ASN A 256 -5.39 -19.10 0.60
CA ASN A 256 -5.18 -18.84 -0.82
C ASN A 256 -4.89 -17.35 -1.05
N LEU A 257 -5.63 -16.46 -0.38
CA LEU A 257 -5.36 -15.02 -0.42
C LEU A 257 -3.91 -14.71 0.03
N ARG A 258 -3.46 -15.24 1.16
CA ARG A 258 -2.07 -15.07 1.62
C ARG A 258 -1.03 -15.66 0.65
N ARG A 259 -1.30 -16.85 0.10
CA ARG A 259 -0.43 -17.47 -0.91
C ARG A 259 -0.32 -16.62 -2.17
N PHE A 260 -1.43 -16.02 -2.60
CA PHE A 260 -1.47 -15.12 -3.74
C PHE A 260 -0.64 -13.84 -3.50
N LEU A 261 -0.78 -13.20 -2.34
CA LEU A 261 0.00 -12.01 -1.98
C LEU A 261 1.51 -12.33 -1.93
N GLY A 262 1.89 -13.43 -1.27
CA GLY A 262 3.29 -13.87 -1.22
C GLY A 262 3.88 -14.27 -2.60
N ALA A 263 3.06 -14.78 -3.51
CA ALA A 263 3.50 -15.16 -4.86
C ALA A 263 3.56 -13.99 -5.86
N THR A 264 3.09 -12.80 -5.49
CA THR A 264 3.04 -11.63 -6.39
C THR A 264 4.12 -10.58 -6.13
N VAL A 265 4.94 -10.73 -5.08
CA VAL A 265 5.98 -9.76 -4.67
C VAL A 265 6.90 -9.34 -5.83
N ASP A 266 7.44 -10.31 -6.59
CA ASP A 266 8.35 -10.04 -7.72
C ASP A 266 7.62 -9.82 -9.06
N HIS A 267 6.28 -9.72 -9.07
CA HIS A 267 5.51 -9.66 -10.31
C HIS A 267 5.39 -8.23 -10.87
N PRO A 268 5.49 -7.99 -12.20
CA PRO A 268 5.36 -6.66 -12.78
C PRO A 268 4.03 -5.93 -12.52
N LEU A 269 2.99 -6.68 -12.14
CA LEU A 269 1.67 -6.17 -11.75
C LEU A 269 1.39 -6.29 -10.24
N HIS A 270 2.44 -6.36 -9.40
CA HIS A 270 2.33 -6.42 -7.94
C HIS A 270 1.37 -5.36 -7.39
N ASP A 271 1.66 -4.08 -7.66
CA ASP A 271 0.93 -2.95 -7.09
C ASP A 271 -0.54 -2.96 -7.53
N GLN A 272 -0.82 -3.35 -8.79
CA GLN A 272 -2.19 -3.46 -9.30
C GLN A 272 -2.94 -4.61 -8.63
N ALA A 273 -2.30 -5.76 -8.44
CA ALA A 273 -2.87 -6.90 -7.74
C ALA A 273 -3.20 -6.56 -6.28
N HIS A 274 -2.23 -6.03 -5.53
CA HIS A 274 -2.41 -5.62 -4.14
C HIS A 274 -3.43 -4.49 -4.00
N THR A 275 -3.47 -3.54 -4.95
CA THR A 275 -4.51 -2.50 -5.00
C THR A 275 -5.91 -3.07 -5.21
N LEU A 276 -6.08 -4.07 -6.09
CA LEU A 276 -7.36 -4.75 -6.25
C LEU A 276 -7.78 -5.49 -4.98
N VAL A 277 -6.84 -6.16 -4.31
CA VAL A 277 -7.11 -6.83 -3.03
C VAL A 277 -7.52 -5.83 -1.95
N LEU A 278 -6.77 -4.73 -1.78
CA LEU A 278 -7.14 -3.66 -0.83
C LEU A 278 -8.53 -3.07 -1.11
N ARG A 279 -8.94 -2.97 -2.38
CA ARG A 279 -10.27 -2.47 -2.78
C ARG A 279 -11.42 -3.45 -2.52
N SER A 280 -11.15 -4.75 -2.36
CA SER A 280 -12.17 -5.73 -1.97
C SER A 280 -12.26 -5.94 -0.45
N MET A 281 -11.24 -5.50 0.31
CA MET A 281 -11.29 -5.46 1.77
C MET A 281 -12.35 -4.46 2.27
N LYS A 282 -12.91 -4.73 3.45
CA LYS A 282 -13.76 -3.75 4.15
C LYS A 282 -12.90 -2.64 4.76
N ARG A 283 -13.42 -1.42 4.88
CA ARG A 283 -12.78 -0.39 5.72
C ARG A 283 -12.82 -0.86 7.17
N ALA A 284 -11.71 -0.75 7.89
CA ALA A 284 -11.71 -0.93 9.33
C ALA A 284 -12.50 0.21 10.00
N VAL A 285 -13.22 -0.10 11.08
CA VAL A 285 -14.10 0.84 11.80
C VAL A 285 -13.91 0.71 13.31
N TYR A 286 -14.40 1.67 14.08
CA TYR A 286 -14.52 1.51 15.53
C TYR A 286 -15.83 0.79 15.88
N SER A 287 -15.79 -0.16 16.82
CA SER A 287 -16.97 -0.87 17.32
C SER A 287 -16.90 -1.03 18.84
N ALA A 288 -18.01 -0.77 19.52
CA ALA A 288 -18.17 -1.05 20.95
C ALA A 288 -18.71 -2.48 21.23
N GLU A 289 -19.24 -3.14 20.20
CA GLU A 289 -20.02 -4.39 20.31
C GLU A 289 -19.25 -5.59 19.76
N LYS A 290 -18.73 -5.47 18.53
CA LYS A 290 -17.92 -6.51 17.86
C LYS A 290 -16.43 -6.32 18.15
N THR A 291 -15.68 -7.41 18.08
CA THR A 291 -14.20 -7.41 18.12
C THR A 291 -13.64 -8.28 17.01
N GLY A 292 -12.38 -8.03 16.63
CA GLY A 292 -11.65 -8.81 15.64
C GLY A 292 -11.07 -7.93 14.52
N HIS A 293 -9.89 -8.26 14.05
CA HIS A 293 -9.22 -7.53 12.98
C HIS A 293 -8.63 -8.49 11.95
N PHE A 294 -9.40 -8.78 10.90
CA PHE A 294 -9.06 -9.77 9.87
C PHE A 294 -7.67 -9.55 9.25
N GLY A 295 -7.32 -8.32 8.86
CA GLY A 295 -6.02 -8.04 8.22
C GLY A 295 -4.81 -8.18 9.16
N LEU A 296 -5.03 -8.20 10.49
CA LEU A 296 -3.97 -8.34 11.49
C LEU A 296 -3.98 -9.73 12.16
N ALA A 297 -4.96 -10.58 11.85
CA ALA A 297 -5.27 -11.83 12.55
C ALA A 297 -5.37 -11.71 14.08
N LYS A 298 -5.98 -10.61 14.58
CA LYS A 298 -6.13 -10.35 16.03
C LYS A 298 -7.57 -10.45 16.48
N HIS A 299 -7.81 -11.10 17.63
CA HIS A 299 -9.16 -11.19 18.22
C HIS A 299 -9.53 -9.92 19.01
N TYR A 300 -8.59 -9.35 19.76
CA TYR A 300 -8.78 -8.10 20.50
C TYR A 300 -7.78 -7.05 20.02
N TYR A 301 -8.30 -6.02 19.36
CA TYR A 301 -7.49 -4.92 18.84
C TYR A 301 -8.26 -3.60 18.96
N SER A 302 -7.57 -2.55 19.39
CA SER A 302 -8.03 -1.18 19.58
C SER A 302 -6.84 -0.25 19.35
N HIS A 303 -7.10 0.97 18.90
CA HIS A 303 -6.06 1.99 18.87
C HIS A 303 -5.83 2.58 20.27
N PHE A 304 -4.57 2.57 20.71
CA PHE A 304 -4.10 3.10 22.00
C PHE A 304 -2.94 4.10 21.84
N THR A 305 -2.17 3.96 20.76
CA THR A 305 -0.83 4.54 20.60
C THR A 305 -0.79 5.93 19.96
N SER A 306 -1.92 6.59 19.71
CA SER A 306 -1.90 7.95 19.14
C SER A 306 -3.01 8.89 19.66
N PRO A 307 -3.11 9.08 21.00
CA PRO A 307 -4.15 9.90 21.63
C PRO A 307 -4.03 11.40 21.36
N ILE A 308 -2.91 11.92 20.84
CA ILE A 308 -2.81 13.34 20.42
C ILE A 308 -3.68 13.61 19.20
N ARG A 309 -3.83 12.62 18.32
CA ARG A 309 -4.47 12.74 17.00
C ARG A 309 -5.69 11.83 16.78
N ARG A 310 -6.05 10.96 17.74
CA ARG A 310 -7.23 10.07 17.67
C ARG A 310 -8.01 10.05 18.99
N TYR A 311 -9.30 10.36 18.93
CA TYR A 311 -10.21 10.37 20.08
C TYR A 311 -10.50 8.96 20.65
N PRO A 312 -10.61 7.88 19.84
CA PRO A 312 -10.76 6.52 20.37
C PRO A 312 -9.61 6.10 21.31
N ASP A 313 -8.37 6.45 20.97
CA ASP A 313 -7.20 6.23 21.83
C ASP A 313 -7.34 6.99 23.14
N LEU A 314 -7.76 8.26 23.11
CA LEU A 314 -8.01 9.07 24.31
C LEU A 314 -9.12 8.46 25.20
N VAL A 315 -10.16 7.87 24.62
CA VAL A 315 -11.18 7.11 25.36
C VAL A 315 -10.57 5.86 25.99
N LEU A 316 -9.75 5.10 25.26
CA LEU A 316 -9.09 3.90 25.77
C LEU A 316 -8.08 4.21 26.89
N HIS A 317 -7.39 5.35 26.80
CA HIS A 317 -6.53 5.89 27.87
C HIS A 317 -7.31 6.17 29.15
N ARG A 318 -8.54 6.69 29.06
CA ARG A 318 -9.43 6.89 30.23
C ARG A 318 -9.82 5.56 30.86
N GLN A 319 -10.22 4.58 30.04
CA GLN A 319 -10.54 3.23 30.53
C GLN A 319 -9.35 2.56 31.23
N LEU A 320 -8.14 2.75 30.71
CA LEU A 320 -6.92 2.27 31.35
C LEU A 320 -6.57 3.07 32.63
N ALA A 321 -6.85 4.38 32.67
CA ALA A 321 -6.70 5.21 33.88
C ALA A 321 -7.56 4.68 35.03
N ASP A 322 -8.85 4.48 34.76
CA ASP A 322 -9.85 4.04 35.73
C ASP A 322 -9.55 2.61 36.20
N HIS A 323 -9.10 1.74 35.28
CA HIS A 323 -8.62 0.42 35.65
C HIS A 323 -7.43 0.49 36.62
N LEU A 324 -6.39 1.28 36.32
CA LEU A 324 -5.19 1.40 37.16
C LEU A 324 -5.48 2.07 38.51
N ALA A 325 -6.51 2.93 38.60
CA ALA A 325 -6.95 3.55 39.85
C ALA A 325 -7.71 2.58 40.80
N GLY A 326 -8.10 1.39 40.32
CA GLY A 326 -8.65 0.33 41.15
C GLY A 326 -10.11 0.51 41.56
N ALA A 327 -10.52 -0.16 42.65
CA ALA A 327 -11.94 -0.36 42.97
C ALA A 327 -12.72 0.93 43.27
N ALA A 328 -12.06 2.00 43.72
CA ALA A 328 -12.71 3.29 43.98
C ALA A 328 -13.24 3.98 42.71
N ALA A 329 -12.57 3.76 41.56
CA ALA A 329 -12.99 4.30 40.26
C ALA A 329 -14.11 3.47 39.58
N ARG A 330 -14.46 2.28 40.10
CA ARG A 330 -15.48 1.40 39.49
C ARG A 330 -16.92 1.93 39.54
N ARG A 331 -17.16 3.07 40.19
CA ARG A 331 -18.48 3.74 40.23
C ARG A 331 -18.68 4.60 38.97
N GLY A 332 -18.85 3.94 37.82
CA GLY A 332 -19.14 4.62 36.55
C GLY A 332 -18.18 4.23 35.43
N GLY A 333 -18.07 2.93 35.12
CA GLY A 333 -17.48 2.52 33.85
C GLY A 333 -18.21 3.18 32.68
N ILE A 334 -17.48 3.51 31.61
CA ILE A 334 -18.02 4.31 30.49
C ILE A 334 -19.31 3.69 29.95
N ASP A 335 -20.37 4.50 29.89
CA ASP A 335 -21.70 4.13 29.38
C ASP A 335 -21.58 3.39 28.03
N PRO A 336 -22.09 2.15 27.92
CA PRO A 336 -22.10 1.40 26.66
C PRO A 336 -22.79 2.15 25.51
N ALA A 337 -23.83 2.96 25.80
CA ALA A 337 -24.49 3.76 24.78
C ALA A 337 -23.60 4.93 24.30
N TYR A 338 -22.85 5.57 25.20
CA TYR A 338 -21.80 6.53 24.84
C TYR A 338 -20.71 5.86 24.00
N LEU A 339 -20.23 4.66 24.35
CA LEU A 339 -19.22 3.95 23.57
C LEU A 339 -19.75 3.63 22.17
N LYS A 340 -21.00 3.18 22.03
CA LYS A 340 -21.64 2.90 20.74
C LYS A 340 -21.76 4.16 19.87
N ARG A 341 -22.26 5.28 20.42
CA ARG A 341 -22.31 6.57 19.71
C ARG A 341 -20.91 7.03 19.29
N THR A 342 -19.94 6.96 20.20
CA THR A 342 -18.54 7.35 19.94
C THR A 342 -17.94 6.49 18.83
N ALA A 343 -18.18 5.18 18.81
CA ALA A 343 -17.70 4.28 17.77
C ALA A 343 -18.21 4.67 16.37
N THR A 344 -19.51 4.94 16.24
CA THR A 344 -20.13 5.41 14.99
C THR A 344 -19.52 6.73 14.54
N THR A 345 -19.60 7.78 15.36
CA THR A 345 -19.08 9.12 15.02
C THR A 345 -17.59 9.10 14.71
N CYS A 346 -16.80 8.29 15.43
CA CYS A 346 -15.37 8.21 15.18
C CYS A 346 -15.05 7.56 13.83
N SER A 347 -15.82 6.53 13.44
CA SER A 347 -15.66 5.87 12.15
C SER A 347 -16.06 6.80 11.00
N GLU A 348 -17.19 7.49 11.11
CA GLU A 348 -17.67 8.43 10.09
C GLU A 348 -16.68 9.57 9.82
N ARG A 349 -16.09 10.15 10.87
CA ARG A 349 -15.16 11.28 10.74
C ARG A 349 -13.76 10.88 10.29
N GLU A 350 -13.27 9.71 10.71
CA GLU A 350 -12.05 9.13 10.14
C GLU A 350 -12.22 8.89 8.64
N GLN A 351 -13.31 8.26 8.22
CA GLN A 351 -13.58 8.03 6.79
C GLN A 351 -13.65 9.34 6.01
N ARG A 352 -14.35 10.36 6.55
CA ARG A 352 -14.40 11.70 5.96
C ARG A 352 -13.01 12.37 5.85
N ALA A 353 -12.13 12.17 6.83
CA ALA A 353 -10.78 12.70 6.83
C ALA A 353 -9.91 12.03 5.76
N ASP A 354 -9.91 10.69 5.72
CA ASP A 354 -9.22 9.89 4.70
C ASP A 354 -9.66 10.29 3.28
N ASP A 355 -10.97 10.38 3.06
CA ASP A 355 -11.56 10.59 1.74
C ASP A 355 -11.26 12.02 1.25
N ALA A 356 -11.23 13.01 2.15
CA ALA A 356 -10.78 14.36 1.84
C ALA A 356 -9.29 14.43 1.50
N ALA A 357 -8.43 13.75 2.27
CA ALA A 357 -6.99 13.72 2.02
C ALA A 357 -6.67 13.02 0.68
N ARG A 358 -7.29 11.87 0.41
CA ARG A 358 -7.16 11.12 -0.86
C ARG A 358 -7.63 11.93 -2.06
N ALA A 359 -8.80 12.58 -1.96
CA ALA A 359 -9.31 13.44 -3.04
C ALA A 359 -8.38 14.63 -3.32
N LEU A 360 -7.77 15.24 -2.29
CA LEU A 360 -6.80 16.32 -2.47
C LEU A 360 -5.52 15.83 -3.14
N ILE A 361 -4.98 14.68 -2.72
CA ILE A 361 -3.80 14.05 -3.36
C ILE A 361 -4.08 13.74 -4.83
N GLU A 362 -5.24 13.15 -5.15
CA GLU A 362 -5.67 12.85 -6.52
C GLU A 362 -5.72 14.13 -7.39
N ILE A 363 -6.40 15.18 -6.92
CA ILE A 363 -6.49 16.46 -7.62
C ILE A 363 -5.11 17.10 -7.80
N LYS A 364 -4.23 17.02 -6.79
CA LYS A 364 -2.85 17.52 -6.89
C LYS A 364 -2.05 16.73 -7.94
N LYS A 365 -2.16 15.40 -8.03
CA LYS A 365 -1.54 14.61 -9.11
C LYS A 365 -1.96 15.09 -10.50
N TYR A 366 -3.25 15.35 -10.73
CA TYR A 366 -3.72 15.93 -11.99
C TYR A 366 -3.18 17.36 -12.23
N ARG A 367 -3.09 18.20 -11.20
CA ARG A 367 -2.50 19.55 -11.30
C ARG A 367 -1.02 19.53 -11.66
N PHE A 368 -0.24 18.61 -11.08
CA PHE A 368 1.18 18.43 -11.41
C PHE A 368 1.40 18.03 -12.88
N LEU A 369 0.55 17.14 -13.41
CA LEU A 369 0.59 16.76 -14.82
C LEU A 369 0.13 17.90 -15.75
N GLN A 370 -0.88 18.68 -15.34
CA GLN A 370 -1.32 19.86 -16.09
C GLN A 370 -0.21 20.93 -16.14
N GLN A 371 0.49 21.18 -15.04
CA GLN A 371 1.60 22.14 -14.97
C GLN A 371 2.69 21.83 -16.01
N GLN A 372 3.01 20.56 -16.24
CA GLN A 372 3.98 20.15 -17.26
C GLN A 372 3.53 20.46 -18.69
N LEU A 373 2.22 20.35 -18.97
CA LEU A 373 1.63 20.75 -20.26
C LEU A 373 1.68 22.27 -20.43
N ASP A 374 1.31 23.02 -19.39
CA ASP A 374 1.28 24.49 -19.38
C ASP A 374 2.69 25.08 -19.56
N GLU A 375 3.70 24.50 -18.88
CA GLU A 375 5.12 24.85 -19.02
C GLU A 375 5.76 24.31 -20.32
N ARG A 376 5.05 23.46 -21.08
CA ARG A 376 5.56 22.75 -22.28
C ARG A 376 6.81 21.90 -22.01
N LYS A 377 6.89 21.31 -20.81
CA LYS A 377 7.97 20.42 -20.36
C LYS A 377 7.40 19.08 -19.88
N PRO A 378 6.81 18.26 -20.77
CA PRO A 378 6.30 16.95 -20.40
C PRO A 378 7.44 16.04 -19.92
N VAL A 379 7.32 15.51 -18.70
CA VAL A 379 8.28 14.56 -18.15
C VAL A 379 7.99 13.16 -18.70
N THR A 380 9.04 12.39 -18.96
CA THR A 380 8.93 10.96 -19.30
C THR A 380 8.84 10.13 -18.03
N TYR A 381 7.85 9.25 -17.98
CA TYR A 381 7.60 8.31 -16.90
C TYR A 381 7.75 6.87 -17.39
N GLU A 382 8.19 5.98 -16.50
CA GLU A 382 7.97 4.55 -16.69
C GLU A 382 6.54 4.19 -16.28
N ALA A 383 5.91 3.32 -17.05
CA ALA A 383 4.57 2.83 -16.79
C ALA A 383 4.42 1.35 -17.17
N VAL A 384 3.48 0.67 -16.52
CA VAL A 384 3.14 -0.73 -16.80
C VAL A 384 1.79 -0.80 -17.51
N ILE A 385 1.69 -1.59 -18.58
CA ILE A 385 0.43 -1.84 -19.28
C ILE A 385 -0.47 -2.69 -18.38
N SER A 386 -1.53 -2.10 -17.87
CA SER A 386 -2.51 -2.74 -16.98
C SER A 386 -3.71 -3.35 -17.72
N ARG A 387 -3.98 -2.89 -18.95
CA ARG A 387 -4.95 -3.52 -19.87
C ARG A 387 -4.69 -3.10 -21.31
N VAL A 388 -4.91 -4.02 -22.25
CA VAL A 388 -4.89 -3.73 -23.70
C VAL A 388 -6.32 -3.75 -24.24
N THR A 389 -6.63 -2.84 -25.17
CA THR A 389 -7.92 -2.82 -25.87
C THR A 389 -7.71 -2.52 -27.35
N ASN A 390 -8.75 -2.68 -28.17
CA ASN A 390 -8.74 -2.30 -29.58
C ASN A 390 -8.65 -0.77 -29.83
N TYR A 391 -8.79 0.08 -28.80
CA TYR A 391 -8.70 1.53 -28.91
C TYR A 391 -7.51 2.15 -28.15
N GLY A 392 -6.70 1.36 -27.45
CA GLY A 392 -5.52 1.85 -26.74
C GLY A 392 -4.97 0.92 -25.66
N LEU A 393 -3.96 1.41 -24.94
CA LEU A 393 -3.35 0.79 -23.79
C LEU A 393 -3.73 1.57 -22.53
N PHE A 394 -4.29 0.88 -21.53
CA PHE A 394 -4.34 1.42 -20.18
C PHE A 394 -2.97 1.20 -19.55
N VAL A 395 -2.37 2.28 -19.06
CA VAL A 395 -1.03 2.29 -18.47
C VAL A 395 -1.13 2.84 -17.05
N ASP A 396 -0.34 2.30 -16.14
CA ASP A 396 -0.23 2.76 -14.76
C ASP A 396 1.17 3.32 -14.52
N VAL A 397 1.25 4.61 -14.16
CA VAL A 397 2.51 5.31 -13.91
C VAL A 397 2.91 5.08 -12.46
N THR A 398 3.78 4.09 -12.20
CA THR A 398 4.17 3.65 -10.85
C THR A 398 4.63 4.80 -9.95
N ALA A 399 5.48 5.70 -10.46
CA ALA A 399 6.01 6.84 -9.72
C ALA A 399 4.94 7.88 -9.30
N LEU A 400 3.77 7.87 -9.93
CA LEU A 400 2.64 8.75 -9.62
C LEU A 400 1.45 7.99 -9.03
N GLN A 401 1.49 6.66 -9.00
CA GLN A 401 0.33 5.76 -8.79
C GLN A 401 -0.94 6.32 -9.44
N LEU A 402 -0.90 6.44 -10.76
CA LEU A 402 -1.91 7.08 -11.56
C LEU A 402 -2.05 6.35 -12.89
N GLY A 403 -3.25 5.81 -13.12
CA GLY A 403 -3.63 5.21 -14.38
C GLY A 403 -4.05 6.24 -15.43
N GLY A 404 -3.81 5.94 -16.70
CA GLY A 404 -4.31 6.70 -17.84
C GLY A 404 -4.35 5.88 -19.12
N LEU A 405 -4.74 6.53 -20.22
CA LEU A 405 -4.92 5.91 -21.53
C LEU A 405 -3.87 6.41 -22.53
N VAL A 406 -3.15 5.49 -23.16
CA VAL A 406 -2.47 5.72 -24.43
C VAL A 406 -3.43 5.34 -25.55
N ARG A 407 -3.94 6.32 -26.29
CA ARG A 407 -4.88 6.07 -27.40
C ARG A 407 -4.17 5.38 -28.56
N ILE A 408 -4.86 4.48 -29.27
CA ILE A 408 -4.28 3.74 -30.41
C ILE A 408 -3.65 4.65 -31.48
N THR A 409 -4.25 5.82 -31.73
CA THR A 409 -3.73 6.85 -32.67
C THR A 409 -2.44 7.53 -32.23
N SER A 410 -1.99 7.31 -30.99
CA SER A 410 -0.71 7.81 -30.46
C SER A 410 0.38 6.75 -30.40
N ILE A 411 0.04 5.48 -30.68
CA ILE A 411 0.99 4.35 -30.59
C ILE A 411 1.95 4.32 -31.78
N SER A 412 1.48 4.64 -32.97
CA SER A 412 2.22 4.55 -34.23
C SER A 412 1.52 5.38 -35.31
N ASP A 413 2.28 5.88 -36.29
CA ASP A 413 1.72 6.50 -37.51
C ASP A 413 1.35 5.44 -38.58
N SER A 414 1.70 4.17 -38.31
CA SER A 414 1.41 3.00 -39.16
C SER A 414 0.20 2.21 -38.64
N PHE A 415 -0.21 1.20 -39.39
CA PHE A 415 -1.30 0.30 -39.00
C PHE A 415 -0.97 -0.45 -37.69
N VAL A 416 -1.83 -0.27 -36.67
CA VAL A 416 -1.78 -0.99 -35.40
C VAL A 416 -2.75 -2.18 -35.45
N ARG A 417 -2.25 -3.40 -35.24
CA ARG A 417 -3.08 -4.62 -35.19
C ARG A 417 -3.41 -5.00 -33.75
N TYR A 418 -4.70 -5.07 -33.42
CA TYR A 418 -5.18 -5.72 -32.19
C TYR A 418 -5.34 -7.23 -32.43
N ASP A 419 -4.80 -8.04 -31.53
CA ASP A 419 -5.05 -9.47 -31.43
C ASP A 419 -5.89 -9.75 -30.18
N ALA A 420 -7.15 -10.10 -30.38
CA ALA A 420 -8.10 -10.40 -29.32
C ALA A 420 -7.84 -11.74 -28.61
N ALA A 421 -7.13 -12.68 -29.24
CA ALA A 421 -6.84 -13.99 -28.62
C ALA A 421 -5.67 -13.91 -27.63
N SER A 422 -4.80 -12.90 -27.78
CA SER A 422 -3.64 -12.68 -26.91
C SER A 422 -3.64 -11.31 -26.21
N GLU A 423 -4.77 -10.60 -26.27
CA GLU A 423 -4.99 -9.24 -25.74
C GLU A 423 -3.75 -8.34 -25.93
N SER A 424 -3.28 -8.24 -27.18
CA SER A 424 -2.06 -7.49 -27.51
C SER A 424 -2.23 -6.58 -28.72
N LEU A 425 -1.56 -5.42 -28.69
CA LEU A 425 -1.43 -4.52 -29.83
C LEU A 425 -0.05 -4.72 -30.47
N GLN A 426 0.00 -4.75 -31.79
CA GLN A 426 1.23 -4.86 -32.56
C GLN A 426 1.37 -3.66 -33.49
N ALA A 427 2.49 -2.95 -33.40
CA ALA A 427 2.81 -1.80 -34.24
C ALA A 427 4.33 -1.71 -34.43
N GLU A 428 4.80 -1.38 -35.64
CA GLU A 428 6.24 -1.14 -35.93
C GLU A 428 7.17 -2.27 -35.44
N GLY A 429 6.72 -3.52 -35.51
CA GLY A 429 7.47 -4.70 -35.04
C GLY A 429 7.52 -4.87 -33.50
N ARG A 430 6.95 -3.93 -32.73
CA ARG A 430 6.79 -4.02 -31.28
C ARG A 430 5.42 -4.65 -30.93
N ARG A 431 5.40 -5.41 -29.83
CA ARG A 431 4.18 -5.98 -29.24
C ARG A 431 3.96 -5.38 -27.85
N TYR A 432 2.79 -4.78 -27.67
CA TYR A 432 2.30 -4.24 -26.41
C TYR A 432 1.30 -5.23 -25.82
N GLN A 433 1.57 -5.73 -24.62
CA GLN A 433 0.77 -6.74 -23.93
C GLN A 433 0.73 -6.42 -22.43
N LEU A 434 -0.23 -7.02 -21.74
CA LEU A 434 -0.40 -6.93 -20.29
C LEU A 434 0.92 -7.17 -19.52
N GLY A 435 1.19 -6.36 -18.50
CA GLY A 435 2.43 -6.38 -17.72
C GLY A 435 3.67 -5.82 -18.44
N GLY A 436 3.56 -5.44 -19.71
CA GLY A 436 4.64 -4.84 -20.47
C GLY A 436 5.01 -3.45 -19.94
N LYS A 437 6.32 -3.19 -19.76
CA LYS A 437 6.85 -1.88 -19.39
C LYS A 437 6.97 -0.97 -20.61
N VAL A 438 6.53 0.28 -20.48
CA VAL A 438 6.61 1.32 -21.51
C VAL A 438 7.08 2.64 -20.91
N LYS A 439 7.57 3.55 -21.76
CA LYS A 439 7.84 4.94 -21.38
C LYS A 439 6.77 5.84 -21.97
N VAL A 440 6.18 6.69 -21.14
CA VAL A 440 5.06 7.56 -21.51
C VAL A 440 5.28 8.99 -21.03
N PHE A 441 4.62 9.94 -21.68
CA PHE A 441 4.53 11.33 -21.23
C PHE A 441 3.10 11.82 -21.35
N VAL A 442 2.70 12.77 -20.50
CA VAL A 442 1.33 13.30 -20.49
C VAL A 442 1.07 14.16 -21.74
N VAL A 443 -0.14 14.02 -22.31
CA VAL A 443 -0.60 14.85 -23.44
C VAL A 443 -1.94 15.55 -23.19
N ARG A 444 -2.78 15.04 -22.27
CA ARG A 444 -3.99 15.73 -21.82
C ARG A 444 -4.35 15.33 -20.39
N VAL A 445 -4.80 16.29 -19.58
CA VAL A 445 -5.44 16.05 -18.28
C VAL A 445 -6.90 16.47 -18.37
N ASP A 446 -7.81 15.65 -17.87
CA ASP A 446 -9.24 15.91 -17.82
C ASP A 446 -9.72 15.88 -16.35
N PHE A 447 -9.89 17.07 -15.77
CA PHE A 447 -10.32 17.23 -14.38
C PHE A 447 -11.79 16.84 -14.16
N THR A 448 -12.62 16.87 -15.21
CA THR A 448 -14.04 16.51 -15.12
C THR A 448 -14.23 14.99 -15.12
N GLN A 449 -13.51 14.30 -16.01
CA GLN A 449 -13.53 12.84 -16.11
C GLN A 449 -12.54 12.15 -15.14
N ARG A 450 -11.69 12.91 -14.44
CA ARG A 450 -10.56 12.42 -13.62
C ARG A 450 -9.68 11.42 -14.41
N HIS A 451 -9.27 11.87 -15.59
CA HIS A 451 -8.59 11.02 -16.57
C HIS A 451 -7.36 11.71 -17.15
N VAL A 452 -6.33 10.94 -17.49
CA VAL A 452 -5.11 11.42 -18.15
C VAL A 452 -4.89 10.64 -19.43
N ASP A 453 -4.74 11.35 -20.56
CA ASP A 453 -4.21 10.76 -21.78
C ASP A 453 -2.68 10.89 -21.77
N PHE A 454 -2.03 9.77 -22.08
CA PHE A 454 -0.59 9.64 -22.26
C PHE A 454 -0.25 9.36 -23.73
N SER A 455 1.00 9.61 -24.12
CA SER A 455 1.58 9.16 -25.39
C SER A 455 2.86 8.37 -25.12
N LEU A 456 3.20 7.43 -26.01
CA LEU A 456 4.43 6.64 -25.91
C LEU A 456 5.65 7.48 -26.31
N VAL A 457 6.75 7.33 -25.57
CA VAL A 457 8.05 7.81 -26.03
C VAL A 457 8.52 6.93 -27.17
N ARG A 458 8.62 7.51 -28.37
CA ARG A 458 9.24 6.88 -29.52
C ARG A 458 10.75 6.84 -29.31
N GLU A 459 11.30 5.66 -29.06
CA GLU A 459 12.74 5.45 -29.13
C GLU A 459 13.15 5.48 -30.62
N PRO A 460 14.17 6.27 -31.01
CA PRO A 460 14.66 6.27 -32.39
C PRO A 460 15.16 4.86 -32.72
N GLY A 461 14.57 4.26 -33.76
CA GLY A 461 14.76 2.86 -34.07
C GLY A 461 16.23 2.52 -34.34
N ARG A 462 16.79 1.56 -33.58
CA ARG A 462 18.02 0.87 -33.96
C ARG A 462 17.79 0.05 -35.23
N GLY A 463 17.98 0.69 -36.39
CA GLY A 463 18.04 0.00 -37.67
C GLY A 463 17.14 0.54 -38.76
N GLN A 464 17.35 1.81 -39.18
CA GLN A 464 17.09 2.22 -40.56
C GLN A 464 17.86 3.50 -40.91
N ASP A 465 19.20 3.40 -40.96
CA ASP A 465 20.01 4.46 -41.58
C ASP A 465 21.17 3.87 -42.39
N ARG A 466 20.83 3.36 -43.58
CA ARG A 466 21.76 3.06 -44.66
C ARG A 466 21.29 3.72 -45.96
N ARG A 467 21.38 5.06 -45.96
CA ARG A 467 21.76 5.90 -47.10
C ARG A 467 21.21 5.49 -48.47
N THR A 468 20.04 6.02 -48.80
CA THR A 468 19.73 6.41 -50.20
C THR A 468 19.98 7.91 -50.37
N GLU A 469 21.25 8.30 -50.54
CA GLU A 469 21.61 9.61 -51.07
C GLU A 469 22.34 9.44 -52.40
N GLY A 470 21.65 9.76 -53.49
CA GLY A 470 22.21 9.72 -54.83
C GLY A 470 23.08 10.95 -55.11
N LYS A 471 24.27 10.75 -55.67
CA LYS A 471 25.09 11.82 -56.24
C LYS A 471 24.92 11.91 -57.77
N ARG A 472 24.08 12.84 -58.22
CA ARG A 472 24.36 13.71 -59.38
C ARG A 472 25.11 14.94 -58.82
N GLN A 473 26.05 15.63 -59.47
CA GLN A 473 26.64 15.65 -60.83
C GLN A 473 28.01 16.39 -60.71
N ALA A 474 28.93 16.56 -61.66
CA ALA A 474 29.09 16.26 -63.10
C ALA A 474 30.62 16.33 -63.46
N ARG A 475 30.96 16.27 -64.77
CA ARG A 475 32.30 16.40 -65.43
C ARG A 475 33.17 15.12 -65.36
N GLY A 476 33.79 14.66 -66.46
CA GLY A 476 33.72 15.11 -67.86
C GLY A 476 34.53 14.16 -68.79
N ASP A 477 34.21 14.16 -70.08
CA ASP A 477 34.83 13.50 -71.25
C ASP A 477 35.97 12.47 -71.09
N SER A 478 35.76 11.27 -71.66
CA SER A 478 36.65 10.77 -72.74
C SER A 478 36.07 9.58 -73.54
N SER A 479 35.83 9.82 -74.84
CA SER A 479 36.08 8.95 -76.00
C SER A 479 35.67 7.46 -76.07
N ALA A 480 34.93 7.16 -77.16
CA ALA A 480 35.20 6.12 -78.17
C ALA A 480 34.60 4.68 -78.09
N ARG A 481 33.66 4.46 -79.03
CA ARG A 481 33.59 3.36 -80.05
C ARG A 481 33.77 1.88 -79.63
N ALA A 482 32.68 1.10 -79.75
CA ALA A 482 32.51 -0.11 -80.60
C ALA A 482 31.23 -0.85 -80.10
N ALA A 483 30.17 -1.16 -80.87
CA ALA A 483 30.00 -1.76 -82.20
C ALA A 483 29.85 -3.30 -82.21
N ASN A 484 28.59 -3.73 -82.37
CA ASN A 484 28.09 -4.90 -83.12
C ASN A 484 28.15 -6.36 -82.61
N ALA A 485 27.26 -7.14 -83.24
CA ALA A 485 26.98 -8.59 -83.17
C ALA A 485 26.29 -9.09 -81.88
N ALA A 486 25.05 -9.63 -81.89
CA ALA A 486 24.48 -10.77 -82.64
C ALA A 486 25.03 -12.13 -82.13
N ARG A 487 24.29 -13.25 -82.07
CA ARG A 487 23.01 -13.63 -82.70
C ARG A 487 22.49 -14.96 -82.08
N GLU A 488 21.18 -15.24 -82.13
CA GLU A 488 20.55 -16.60 -82.19
C GLU A 488 20.84 -17.63 -81.03
N ALA A 489 20.04 -18.66 -80.72
CA ALA A 489 18.76 -19.17 -81.24
C ALA A 489 17.88 -19.79 -80.11
N ARG A 490 16.62 -20.14 -80.44
CA ARG A 490 15.67 -20.96 -79.64
C ARG A 490 15.76 -22.46 -80.09
N PRO A 491 14.77 -23.39 -79.87
CA PRO A 491 13.62 -23.49 -78.94
C PRO A 491 13.43 -24.91 -78.31
N SER A 492 12.24 -25.16 -77.74
CA SER A 492 11.53 -26.48 -77.68
C SER A 492 11.93 -27.48 -76.56
N ASP A 493 11.05 -28.33 -75.99
CA ASP A 493 9.58 -28.42 -76.12
C ASP A 493 8.90 -29.25 -75.01
N GLN A 494 7.55 -29.20 -74.98
CA GLN A 494 6.60 -30.26 -74.60
C GLN A 494 6.42 -30.77 -73.13
N ALA A 495 5.15 -30.70 -72.70
CA ALA A 495 4.46 -31.59 -71.75
C ALA A 495 3.73 -32.71 -72.56
N PRO A 496 2.74 -33.53 -72.09
CA PRO A 496 2.04 -33.59 -70.79
C PRO A 496 1.68 -35.04 -70.31
N SER A 497 0.58 -35.16 -69.53
CA SER A 497 -0.12 -36.38 -69.06
C SER A 497 0.49 -37.11 -67.84
N GLY A 498 -0.26 -37.81 -66.98
CA GLY A 498 -1.72 -38.00 -66.86
C GLY A 498 -2.05 -39.30 -66.11
N GLY A 499 -3.03 -39.32 -65.19
CA GLY A 499 -3.37 -40.56 -64.44
C GLY A 499 -4.51 -40.39 -63.42
N ARG A 500 -5.37 -41.40 -63.29
CA ARG A 500 -6.66 -41.36 -62.56
C ARG A 500 -6.80 -42.54 -61.58
N SER A 501 -7.76 -42.37 -60.64
CA SER A 501 -8.46 -43.41 -59.86
C SER A 501 -7.72 -43.97 -58.62
N SER A 502 -8.40 -44.50 -57.59
CA SER A 502 -9.79 -44.99 -57.54
C SER A 502 -10.52 -44.86 -56.17
N ARG A 503 -11.79 -45.31 -56.15
CA ARG A 503 -12.79 -45.47 -55.05
C ARG A 503 -12.18 -46.18 -53.80
N GLY A 504 -12.71 -46.15 -52.57
CA GLY A 504 -13.99 -45.76 -51.93
C GLY A 504 -14.00 -46.31 -50.48
N ASN A 505 -15.08 -46.54 -49.71
CA ASN A 505 -16.51 -46.13 -49.74
C ASN A 505 -17.24 -46.72 -48.48
N ARG A 506 -17.91 -45.88 -47.65
CA ARG A 506 -18.74 -46.25 -46.44
C ARG A 506 -17.93 -46.82 -45.23
N GLN A 507 -18.35 -46.77 -43.96
CA GLN A 507 -19.70 -46.81 -43.38
C GLN A 507 -19.71 -46.35 -41.90
N THR A 508 -20.76 -45.67 -41.42
CA THR A 508 -21.13 -45.61 -39.99
C THR A 508 -22.05 -46.80 -39.64
N PRO A 509 -22.19 -47.21 -38.36
CA PRO A 509 -23.37 -46.74 -37.61
C PRO A 509 -23.27 -46.67 -36.05
N ALA A 510 -24.24 -45.93 -35.50
CA ALA A 510 -25.02 -46.20 -34.27
C ALA A 510 -24.41 -46.12 -32.84
N ARG A 511 -25.08 -45.29 -32.02
CA ARG A 511 -25.25 -45.45 -30.55
C ARG A 511 -26.12 -46.68 -30.22
N PRO A 512 -26.18 -47.06 -28.94
CA PRO A 512 -27.50 -47.17 -28.29
C PRO A 512 -27.65 -46.34 -27.00
N GLN A 513 -28.91 -46.16 -26.59
CA GLN A 513 -29.36 -45.72 -25.26
C GLN A 513 -29.34 -46.97 -24.31
N ALA A 514 -29.75 -47.00 -23.03
CA ALA A 514 -30.58 -46.13 -22.19
C ALA A 514 -30.39 -46.47 -20.70
N SER A 515 -31.06 -45.71 -19.81
CA SER A 515 -31.45 -46.04 -18.40
C SER A 515 -30.37 -46.49 -17.39
N GLY A 516 -30.32 -46.01 -16.13
CA GLY A 516 -31.20 -45.11 -15.40
C GLY A 516 -31.84 -45.77 -14.18
N GLN A 517 -31.51 -45.30 -12.97
CA GLN A 517 -32.36 -45.41 -11.79
C GLN A 517 -31.93 -44.41 -10.71
N ALA A 518 -32.92 -43.88 -9.97
CA ALA A 518 -32.73 -42.89 -8.91
C ALA A 518 -32.94 -43.52 -7.53
N ARG A 519 -32.43 -42.88 -6.47
CA ARG A 519 -33.04 -42.94 -5.13
C ARG A 519 -32.88 -41.62 -4.36
N LYS A 520 -33.89 -41.31 -3.55
CA LYS A 520 -34.09 -40.06 -2.79
C LYS A 520 -33.63 -40.22 -1.33
N GLY A 521 -33.46 -39.08 -0.66
CA GLY A 521 -33.53 -38.94 0.82
C GLY A 521 -32.25 -38.35 1.42
N GLY A 522 -32.29 -37.38 2.34
CA GLY A 522 -33.44 -36.74 2.98
C GLY A 522 -33.08 -35.42 3.70
N GLN A 523 -34.08 -34.83 4.36
CA GLN A 523 -34.11 -33.45 4.88
C GLN A 523 -33.27 -33.17 6.15
N SER A 524 -33.08 -31.85 6.36
CA SER A 524 -33.32 -31.09 7.61
C SER A 524 -32.19 -30.75 8.61
N SER A 525 -32.18 -29.44 8.91
CA SER A 525 -31.96 -28.75 10.20
C SER A 525 -30.60 -28.85 10.91
N SER A 526 -29.90 -27.71 10.93
CA SER A 526 -29.59 -26.93 12.14
C SER A 526 -29.44 -25.45 11.77
#